data_AF-A0A8A4TVX7-F1
#
_entry.id   AF-A0A8A4TVX7-F1
#
_cell.length_a   1.000
_cell.length_b   1.000
_cell.length_c   1.000
_cell.angle_alpha   90.00
_cell.angle_beta   90.00
_cell.angle_gamma   90.00
#
_symmetry.space_group_name_H-M   'P 1'
#
loop_
_entity.id
_entity.type
_entity.pdbx_description
1 polymer ?
#
loop_
_entity_poly.entity_id
_entity_poly.type
_entity_poly.pdbx_seq_one_letter_code
_entity_poly.pdbx_strand_id
1 'polypeptide(L)'
;MQPICSDQIQARLQVLTDHEHEERPALEGQRSSAVLIPILRREGNPILYTLRSRHLKHHANQFSFPGGVVEDGESPWQAALREAEEEIGLEPGRVTRMGRISDVYSPRGFHIQCFVGLVDPFEPRLNEQEVERVIEVHMSQLFESQRHSLRPFMNRYKVHYFDFSEGLVWGVTGQITYNLREALL
;
A
#
# COMPACT_ATOMS: atom_id res chain seq x y z
N MET A 1 12.59 0.21 -20.38
CA MET A 1 11.47 1.12 -20.08
C MET A 1 12.03 2.25 -19.23
N GLN A 2 11.83 3.53 -19.59
CA GLN A 2 12.33 4.63 -18.76
C GLN A 2 11.55 4.67 -17.43
N PRO A 3 12.20 4.99 -16.30
CA PRO A 3 11.52 5.07 -15.01
C PRO A 3 10.50 6.21 -15.02
N ILE A 4 9.28 5.92 -14.55
CA ILE A 4 8.21 6.91 -14.40
C ILE A 4 8.61 7.94 -13.34
N CYS A 5 8.57 9.24 -13.68
CA CYS A 5 8.92 10.31 -12.73
C CYS A 5 7.76 10.65 -11.79
N SER A 6 8.03 11.35 -10.69
CA SER A 6 7.01 11.75 -9.70
C SER A 6 5.86 12.54 -10.31
N ASP A 7 6.14 13.41 -11.28
CA ASP A 7 5.12 14.25 -11.92
C ASP A 7 4.18 13.41 -12.81
N GLN A 8 4.71 12.38 -13.47
CA GLN A 8 3.91 11.41 -14.23
C GLN A 8 3.05 10.56 -13.31
N ILE A 9 3.57 10.14 -12.15
CA ILE A 9 2.80 9.43 -11.12
C ILE A 9 1.65 10.33 -10.63
N GLN A 10 1.95 11.59 -10.28
CA GLN A 10 0.95 12.57 -9.82
C GLN A 10 -0.15 12.77 -10.86
N ALA A 11 0.22 12.99 -12.12
CA ALA A 11 -0.74 13.23 -13.20
C ALA A 11 -1.69 12.04 -13.39
N ARG A 12 -1.19 10.80 -13.34
CA ARG A 12 -2.01 9.59 -13.49
C ARG A 12 -2.98 9.42 -12.31
N LEU A 13 -2.51 9.66 -11.09
CA LEU A 13 -3.33 9.54 -9.88
C LEU A 13 -4.39 10.65 -9.77
N GLN A 14 -4.10 11.86 -10.28
CA GLN A 14 -5.07 12.95 -10.30
C GLN A 14 -6.29 12.59 -11.15
N VAL A 15 -6.08 12.01 -12.34
CA VAL A 15 -7.18 11.56 -13.22
C VAL A 15 -8.10 10.56 -12.51
N LEU A 16 -7.54 9.61 -11.77
CA LEU A 16 -8.34 8.64 -11.01
C LEU A 16 -9.10 9.29 -9.86
N THR A 17 -8.45 10.21 -9.15
CA THR A 17 -9.05 10.92 -8.02
C THR A 17 -10.23 11.77 -8.48
N ASP A 18 -10.14 12.41 -9.65
CA ASP A 18 -11.22 13.21 -10.23
C ASP A 18 -12.45 12.37 -10.63
N HIS A 19 -12.27 11.07 -10.92
CA HIS A 19 -13.35 10.14 -11.29
C HIS A 19 -13.95 9.36 -10.11
N GLU A 20 -13.25 9.22 -8.98
CA GLU A 20 -13.67 8.39 -7.82
C GLU A 20 -14.05 9.21 -6.57
N HIS A 21 -14.42 10.50 -6.72
CA HIS A 21 -14.54 11.51 -5.66
C HIS A 21 -15.54 11.25 -4.49
N GLU A 22 -16.23 10.11 -4.42
CA GLU A 22 -17.07 9.78 -3.28
C GLU A 22 -16.35 8.77 -2.36
N GLU A 23 -15.97 9.22 -1.16
CA GLU A 23 -15.58 8.31 -0.08
C GLU A 23 -16.71 7.30 0.13
N ARG A 24 -16.44 6.04 -0.23
CA ARG A 24 -17.42 4.98 -0.05
C ARG A 24 -17.37 4.52 1.40
N PRO A 25 -18.47 4.63 2.17
CA PRO A 25 -18.48 4.07 3.51
C PRO A 25 -18.30 2.56 3.43
N ALA A 26 -17.72 1.97 4.48
CA ALA A 26 -17.71 0.53 4.63
C ALA A 26 -19.16 0.00 4.63
N LEU A 27 -19.41 -1.13 3.94
CA LEU A 27 -20.73 -1.73 3.95
C LEU A 27 -21.07 -2.25 5.36
N GLU A 28 -22.35 -2.45 5.63
CA GLU A 28 -22.82 -2.99 6.91
C GLU A 28 -22.11 -4.32 7.25
N GLY A 29 -21.48 -4.38 8.43
CA GLY A 29 -20.67 -5.52 8.89
C GLY A 29 -19.21 -5.50 8.46
N GLN A 30 -18.75 -4.52 7.68
CA GLN A 30 -17.34 -4.33 7.34
C GLN A 30 -16.66 -3.32 8.28
N ARG A 31 -15.39 -3.56 8.59
CA ARG A 31 -14.53 -2.63 9.32
C ARG A 31 -13.82 -1.70 8.34
N SER A 32 -13.92 -0.39 8.57
CA SER A 32 -13.17 0.60 7.78
C SER A 32 -11.69 0.54 8.14
N SER A 33 -10.84 0.54 7.12
CA SER A 33 -9.39 0.52 7.24
C SER A 33 -8.77 1.37 6.13
N ALA A 34 -7.56 1.85 6.35
CA ALA A 34 -6.83 2.62 5.36
C ALA A 34 -5.36 2.22 5.34
N VAL A 35 -4.75 2.32 4.15
CA VAL A 35 -3.33 2.07 3.93
C VAL A 35 -2.67 3.23 3.21
N LEU A 36 -1.40 3.47 3.53
CA LEU A 36 -0.51 4.36 2.81
C LEU A 36 0.39 3.53 1.88
N ILE A 37 0.35 3.81 0.59
CA ILE A 37 1.29 3.33 -0.43
C ILE A 37 2.40 4.38 -0.54
N PRO A 38 3.55 4.18 0.11
CA PRO A 38 4.59 5.20 0.22
C PRO A 38 5.55 5.09 -0.97
N ILE A 39 5.62 6.14 -1.79
CA ILE A 39 6.58 6.26 -2.89
C ILE A 39 7.66 7.22 -2.42
N LEU A 40 8.90 6.77 -2.30
CA LEU A 40 9.99 7.63 -1.82
C LEU A 40 10.47 8.58 -2.93
N ARG A 41 10.58 9.87 -2.60
CA ARG A 41 11.09 10.92 -3.49
C ARG A 41 12.61 10.82 -3.64
N ARG A 42 13.07 9.86 -4.43
CA ARG A 42 14.47 9.69 -4.82
C ARG A 42 14.58 8.85 -6.08
N GLU A 43 15.81 8.59 -6.54
CA GLU A 43 16.06 7.87 -7.79
C GLU A 43 15.27 6.54 -7.85
N GLY A 44 14.54 6.36 -8.95
CA GLY A 44 13.74 5.17 -9.22
C GLY A 44 12.48 5.00 -8.37
N ASN A 45 12.08 6.03 -7.61
CA ASN A 45 10.80 6.15 -6.89
C ASN A 45 10.40 4.87 -6.13
N PRO A 46 11.24 4.31 -5.26
CA PRO A 46 10.96 3.02 -4.65
C PRO A 46 9.69 3.07 -3.81
N ILE A 47 8.95 1.97 -3.84
CA ILE A 47 7.74 1.75 -3.05
C ILE A 47 8.16 1.06 -1.76
N LEU A 48 7.77 1.63 -0.62
CA LEU A 48 8.08 1.06 0.69
C LEU A 48 7.00 0.06 1.13
N TYR A 49 7.43 -1.10 1.57
CA TYR A 49 6.58 -2.11 2.22
C TYR A 49 7.11 -2.43 3.63
N THR A 50 6.21 -2.80 4.53
CA THR A 50 6.52 -3.34 5.85
C THR A 50 6.47 -4.87 5.82
N LEU A 51 7.39 -5.54 6.51
CA LEU A 51 7.29 -6.96 6.80
C LEU A 51 6.70 -7.12 8.21
N ARG A 52 5.50 -7.69 8.28
CA ARG A 52 4.81 -7.90 9.56
C ARG A 52 5.59 -8.81 10.49
N SER A 53 5.75 -8.38 11.75
CA SER A 53 6.47 -9.10 12.79
C SER A 53 5.97 -10.53 12.94
N ARG A 54 6.91 -11.46 13.11
CA ARG A 54 6.65 -12.89 13.34
C ARG A 54 5.77 -13.18 14.56
N HIS A 55 5.70 -12.23 15.51
CA HIS A 55 4.96 -12.37 16.76
C HIS A 55 3.46 -12.05 16.63
N LEU A 56 3.03 -11.53 15.48
CA LEU A 56 1.63 -11.21 15.23
C LEU A 56 0.79 -12.47 15.01
N LYS A 57 -0.39 -12.54 15.65
CA LYS A 57 -1.35 -13.65 15.54
C LYS A 57 -1.86 -13.89 14.11
N HIS A 58 -1.72 -12.89 13.23
CA HIS A 58 -2.22 -12.91 11.87
C HIS A 58 -1.18 -12.34 10.89
N HIS A 59 -1.01 -13.01 9.75
CA HIS A 59 -0.19 -12.55 8.63
C HIS A 59 1.29 -12.30 8.97
N ALA A 60 1.81 -13.00 9.98
CA ALA A 60 3.25 -13.04 10.26
C ALA A 60 4.06 -13.32 8.99
N ASN A 61 5.16 -12.60 8.80
CA ASN A 61 6.06 -12.71 7.64
C ASN A 61 5.43 -12.38 6.28
N GLN A 62 4.33 -11.61 6.24
CA GLN A 62 3.77 -11.10 4.99
C GLN A 62 4.14 -9.64 4.79
N PHE A 63 4.43 -9.26 3.55
CA PHE A 63 4.59 -7.86 3.20
C PHE A 63 3.24 -7.15 3.19
N SER A 64 3.21 -5.96 3.76
CA SER A 64 2.08 -5.05 3.82
C SER A 64 2.50 -3.63 3.47
N PHE A 65 1.52 -2.80 3.16
CA PHE A 65 1.66 -1.36 3.28
C PHE A 65 1.36 -0.95 4.73
N PRO A 66 1.97 0.14 5.24
CA PRO A 66 1.55 0.71 6.51
C PRO A 66 0.06 1.04 6.48
N GLY A 67 -0.64 0.69 7.55
CA GLY A 67 -2.08 0.94 7.64
C GLY A 67 -2.81 0.02 8.59
N GLY A 68 -4.01 0.46 8.95
CA GLY A 68 -4.79 -0.15 10.02
C GLY A 68 -6.24 0.31 10.01
N VAL A 69 -6.91 0.15 11.14
CA VAL A 69 -8.34 0.45 11.29
C VAL A 69 -8.53 1.97 11.37
N VAL A 70 -9.60 2.47 10.76
CA VAL A 70 -10.00 3.86 10.95
C VAL A 70 -10.70 3.98 12.32
N GLU A 71 -10.14 4.79 13.21
CA GLU A 71 -10.69 5.05 14.54
C GLU A 71 -11.82 6.09 14.54
N ASP A 72 -12.55 6.17 15.64
CA ASP A 72 -13.63 7.14 15.78
C ASP A 72 -13.10 8.58 15.79
N GLY A 73 -13.59 9.40 14.87
CA GLY A 73 -13.25 10.82 14.77
C GLY A 73 -12.06 11.13 13.85
N GLU A 74 -11.47 10.13 13.19
CA GLU A 74 -10.47 10.34 12.14
C GLU A 74 -11.00 10.01 10.74
N SER A 75 -10.48 10.71 9.74
CA SER A 75 -10.67 10.37 8.33
C SER A 75 -9.80 9.17 7.95
N PRO A 76 -10.13 8.43 6.88
CA PRO A 76 -9.30 7.31 6.43
C PRO A 76 -7.86 7.72 6.06
N TRP A 77 -7.68 8.94 5.56
CA TRP A 77 -6.33 9.46 5.29
C TRP A 77 -5.54 9.71 6.59
N GLN A 78 -6.20 10.24 7.62
CA GLN A 78 -5.57 10.41 8.94
C GLN A 78 -5.18 9.07 9.55
N ALA A 79 -6.04 8.05 9.44
CA ALA A 79 -5.74 6.70 9.87
C ALA A 79 -4.48 6.15 9.18
N ALA A 80 -4.38 6.27 7.84
CA ALA A 80 -3.22 5.80 7.09
C ALA A 80 -1.91 6.50 7.51
N LEU A 81 -1.97 7.80 7.82
CA LEU A 81 -0.81 8.57 8.29
C LEU A 81 -0.42 8.20 9.73
N ARG A 82 -1.40 8.08 10.63
CA ARG A 82 -1.20 7.67 12.03
C ARG A 82 -0.52 6.29 12.08
N GLU A 83 -1.07 5.33 11.35
CA GLU A 83 -0.52 3.96 11.29
C GLU A 83 0.90 3.93 10.69
N ALA A 84 1.18 4.75 9.66
CA ALA A 84 2.54 4.87 9.13
C ALA A 84 3.52 5.50 10.13
N GLU A 85 3.06 6.47 10.93
CA GLU A 85 3.86 7.04 12.01
C GLU A 85 4.13 6.01 13.12
N GLU A 86 3.11 5.26 13.53
CA GLU A 86 3.20 4.21 14.56
C GLU A 86 4.09 3.03 14.13
N GLU A 87 3.91 2.52 12.90
CA GLU A 87 4.60 1.33 12.41
C GLU A 87 6.08 1.59 12.05
N ILE A 88 6.37 2.72 11.40
CA ILE A 88 7.68 2.99 10.79
C ILE A 88 8.26 4.38 11.12
N GLY A 89 7.61 5.17 11.97
CA GLY A 89 8.08 6.50 12.35
C GLY A 89 7.98 7.54 11.24
N LEU A 90 7.11 7.32 10.25
CA LEU A 90 6.92 8.25 9.14
C LEU A 90 6.05 9.43 9.57
N GLU A 91 6.68 10.56 9.87
CA GLU A 91 6.00 11.79 10.27
C GLU A 91 5.00 12.26 9.18
N PRO A 92 3.74 12.60 9.53
CA PRO A 92 2.73 13.05 8.57
C PRO A 92 3.17 14.20 7.66
N GLY A 93 3.98 15.13 8.20
CA GLY A 93 4.50 16.29 7.46
C GLY A 93 5.47 15.95 6.33
N ARG A 94 5.96 14.71 6.24
CA ARG A 94 6.84 14.22 5.17
C ARG A 94 6.09 13.58 4.01
N VAL A 95 4.76 13.45 4.12
CA VAL A 95 3.93 12.76 3.14
C VAL A 95 3.09 13.77 2.38
N THR A 96 3.37 13.91 1.08
CA THR A 96 2.49 14.63 0.16
C THR A 96 1.48 13.65 -0.43
N ARG A 97 0.19 13.84 -0.16
CA ARG A 97 -0.88 12.99 -0.73
C ARG A 97 -0.93 13.19 -2.25
N MET A 98 -0.67 12.13 -3.01
CA MET A 98 -0.70 12.17 -4.47
C MET A 98 -2.09 11.86 -5.03
N GLY A 99 -2.84 11.00 -4.35
CA GLY A 99 -4.17 10.59 -4.78
C GLY A 99 -4.62 9.29 -4.11
N ARG A 100 -5.61 8.64 -4.70
CA ARG A 100 -6.10 7.31 -4.30
C ARG A 100 -6.09 6.36 -5.48
N ILE A 101 -6.06 5.07 -5.16
CA ILE A 101 -6.37 3.99 -6.11
C ILE A 101 -7.56 3.21 -5.58
N SER A 102 -8.12 2.34 -6.42
CA SER A 102 -9.32 1.57 -6.08
C SER A 102 -9.20 0.83 -4.74
N ASP A 103 -10.21 1.01 -3.90
CA ASP A 103 -10.33 0.36 -2.59
C ASP A 103 -10.34 -1.17 -2.71
N VAL A 104 -9.89 -1.86 -1.66
CA VAL A 104 -9.84 -3.32 -1.60
C VAL A 104 -10.71 -3.86 -0.48
N TYR A 105 -11.54 -4.85 -0.80
CA TYR A 105 -12.37 -5.56 0.17
C TYR A 105 -11.70 -6.86 0.56
N SER A 106 -11.28 -6.97 1.83
CA SER A 106 -10.62 -8.19 2.29
C SER A 106 -11.64 -9.29 2.62
N PRO A 107 -11.30 -10.57 2.41
CA PRO A 107 -12.12 -11.70 2.86
C PRO A 107 -12.36 -11.74 4.38
N ARG A 108 -11.63 -10.94 5.16
CA ARG A 108 -11.78 -10.82 6.61
C ARG A 108 -12.75 -9.71 7.03
N GLY A 109 -13.46 -9.11 6.07
CA GLY A 109 -14.47 -8.08 6.34
C GLY A 109 -13.91 -6.68 6.53
N PHE A 110 -12.75 -6.37 5.93
CA PHE A 110 -12.23 -5.00 5.91
C PHE A 110 -12.52 -4.31 4.58
N HIS A 111 -12.97 -3.06 4.64
CA HIS A 111 -12.98 -2.12 3.52
C HIS A 111 -11.71 -1.27 3.61
N ILE A 112 -10.76 -1.49 2.70
CA ILE A 112 -9.41 -0.92 2.75
C ILE A 112 -9.29 0.21 1.73
N GLN A 113 -9.20 1.43 2.24
CA GLN A 113 -9.01 2.62 1.44
C GLN A 113 -7.52 2.85 1.15
N CYS A 114 -7.17 2.97 -0.12
CA CYS A 114 -5.78 2.91 -0.58
C CYS A 114 -5.29 4.30 -1.03
N PHE A 115 -4.42 4.91 -0.25
CA PHE A 115 -3.87 6.24 -0.53
C PHE A 115 -2.44 6.13 -1.03
N VAL A 116 -2.08 6.92 -2.04
CA VAL A 116 -0.70 7.03 -2.52
C VAL A 116 -0.09 8.33 -2.01
N GLY A 117 1.08 8.23 -1.39
CA GLY A 117 1.81 9.36 -0.85
C GLY A 117 3.24 9.43 -1.39
N LEU A 118 3.67 10.62 -1.80
CA LEU A 118 5.06 10.92 -2.09
C LEU A 118 5.75 11.28 -0.78
N VAL A 119 6.80 10.54 -0.44
CA VAL A 119 7.47 10.62 0.85
C VAL A 119 8.83 11.24 0.67
N ASP A 120 9.09 12.33 1.39
CA ASP A 120 10.42 12.92 1.45
C ASP A 120 11.39 12.00 2.23
N PRO A 121 12.71 12.03 1.94
CA PRO A 121 13.67 11.16 2.61
C PRO A 121 13.57 11.20 4.14
N PHE A 122 13.54 10.03 4.77
CA PHE A 122 13.48 9.85 6.22
C PHE A 122 14.21 8.58 6.63
N GLU A 123 14.54 8.46 7.91
CA GLU A 123 15.10 7.24 8.50
C GLU A 123 13.98 6.49 9.23
N PRO A 124 13.63 5.25 8.83
CA PRO A 124 12.58 4.48 9.48
C PRO A 124 12.89 4.17 10.95
N ARG A 125 11.93 4.40 11.84
CA ARG A 125 11.96 3.97 13.24
C ARG A 125 10.85 2.95 13.45
N LEU A 126 11.22 1.68 13.42
CA LEU A 126 10.25 0.58 13.42
C LEU A 126 9.65 0.34 14.81
N ASN A 127 8.34 0.13 14.87
CA ASN A 127 7.72 -0.54 16.00
C ASN A 127 7.92 -2.05 15.86
N GLU A 128 8.93 -2.60 16.55
CA GLU A 128 9.32 -4.02 16.45
C GLU A 128 8.22 -5.01 16.87
N GLN A 129 7.21 -4.54 17.60
CA GLN A 129 6.04 -5.36 17.95
C GLN A 129 5.18 -5.69 16.72
N GLU A 130 5.23 -4.83 15.70
CA GLU A 130 4.36 -4.91 14.53
C GLU A 130 5.13 -5.10 13.21
N VAL A 131 6.32 -4.49 13.10
CA VAL A 131 7.14 -4.49 11.90
C VAL A 131 8.52 -5.08 12.20
N GLU A 132 8.88 -6.16 11.51
CA GLU A 132 10.21 -6.78 11.62
C GLU A 132 11.26 -6.02 10.80
N ARG A 133 10.88 -5.55 9.61
CA ARG A 133 11.74 -4.73 8.74
C ARG A 133 10.90 -3.99 7.69
N VAL A 134 11.50 -2.99 7.07
CA VAL A 134 10.99 -2.39 5.83
C VAL A 134 11.79 -2.91 4.63
N ILE A 135 11.14 -2.94 3.47
CA ILE A 135 11.80 -3.15 2.18
C ILE A 135 11.40 -2.04 1.21
N GLU A 136 12.27 -1.79 0.25
CA GLU A 136 12.06 -0.77 -0.76
C GLU A 136 12.14 -1.45 -2.12
N VAL A 137 11.03 -1.43 -2.86
CA VAL A 137 10.92 -2.05 -4.18
C VAL A 137 11.01 -0.96 -5.22
N HIS A 138 12.05 -0.97 -6.05
CA HIS A 138 12.14 -0.04 -7.17
C HIS A 138 10.88 -0.09 -8.04
N MET A 139 10.32 1.09 -8.37
CA MET A 139 9.08 1.21 -9.15
C MET A 139 9.13 0.44 -10.48
N SER A 140 10.32 0.32 -11.09
CA SER A 140 10.49 -0.43 -12.34
C SER A 140 10.09 -1.91 -12.21
N GLN A 141 10.34 -2.53 -11.05
CA GLN A 141 9.99 -3.94 -10.81
C GLN A 141 8.48 -4.17 -10.84
N LEU A 142 7.68 -3.16 -10.52
CA LEU A 142 6.21 -3.23 -10.56
C LEU A 142 5.69 -3.57 -11.97
N PHE A 143 6.39 -3.09 -13.00
CA PHE A 143 5.98 -3.21 -14.40
C PHE A 143 6.67 -4.35 -15.15
N GLU A 144 7.55 -5.10 -14.48
CA GLU A 144 8.19 -6.29 -15.04
C GLU A 144 7.18 -7.45 -15.07
N SER A 145 6.66 -7.78 -16.26
CA SER A 145 5.57 -8.76 -16.42
C SER A 145 5.91 -10.13 -15.85
N GLN A 146 7.17 -10.55 -15.92
CA GLN A 146 7.66 -11.82 -15.38
C GLN A 146 7.57 -11.91 -13.84
N ARG A 147 7.48 -10.76 -13.15
CA ARG A 147 7.36 -10.71 -11.69
C ARG A 147 5.92 -10.84 -11.21
N HIS A 148 4.94 -10.61 -12.09
CA HIS A 148 3.52 -10.70 -11.75
C HIS A 148 2.93 -12.03 -12.22
N SER A 149 2.17 -12.68 -11.35
CA SER A 149 1.33 -13.81 -11.75
C SER A 149 0.02 -13.83 -10.97
N LEU A 150 -1.03 -14.31 -11.63
CA LEU A 150 -2.35 -14.53 -11.03
C LEU A 150 -2.54 -16.03 -10.80
N ARG A 151 -2.53 -16.48 -9.54
CA ARG A 151 -2.55 -17.91 -9.19
C ARG A 151 -3.78 -18.25 -8.35
N PRO A 152 -4.33 -19.47 -8.46
CA PRO A 152 -5.40 -19.92 -7.57
C PRO A 152 -4.89 -20.07 -6.14
N PHE A 153 -5.71 -19.67 -5.16
CA PHE A 153 -5.52 -19.87 -3.73
C PHE A 153 -6.73 -20.62 -3.17
N MET A 154 -6.47 -21.71 -2.45
CA MET A 154 -7.50 -22.61 -1.91
C MET A 154 -8.55 -23.06 -2.96
N ASN A 155 -8.17 -23.17 -4.23
CA ASN A 155 -9.03 -23.52 -5.37
C ASN A 155 -10.33 -22.70 -5.51
N ARG A 156 -10.40 -21.52 -4.89
CA ARG A 156 -11.62 -20.68 -4.89
C ARG A 156 -11.36 -19.25 -5.32
N TYR A 157 -10.18 -18.71 -5.04
CA TYR A 157 -9.86 -17.31 -5.29
C TYR A 157 -8.62 -17.21 -6.17
N LYS A 158 -8.60 -16.23 -7.07
CA LYS A 158 -7.36 -15.85 -7.75
C LYS A 158 -6.68 -14.77 -6.93
N VAL A 159 -5.36 -14.90 -6.73
CA VAL A 159 -4.56 -13.98 -5.93
C VAL A 159 -3.40 -13.49 -6.78
N HIS A 160 -3.13 -12.19 -6.72
CA HIS A 160 -1.98 -11.56 -7.36
C HIS A 160 -0.71 -11.84 -6.55
N TYR A 161 0.33 -12.31 -7.22
CA TYR A 161 1.66 -12.52 -6.67
C TYR A 161 2.65 -11.63 -7.42
N PHE A 162 3.48 -10.91 -6.68
CA PHE A 162 4.59 -10.12 -7.16
C PHE A 162 5.89 -10.64 -6.55
N ASP A 163 6.75 -11.19 -7.38
CA ASP A 163 8.05 -11.76 -7.01
C ASP A 163 9.14 -10.69 -7.19
N PHE A 164 9.27 -9.81 -6.20
CA PHE A 164 10.29 -8.77 -6.16
C PHE A 164 11.62 -9.32 -5.65
N SER A 165 12.74 -8.65 -5.94
CA SER A 165 14.05 -9.05 -5.40
C SER A 165 14.08 -9.11 -3.87
N GLU A 166 13.28 -8.28 -3.21
CA GLU A 166 13.21 -8.15 -1.75
C GLU A 166 12.32 -9.23 -1.11
N GLY A 167 11.46 -9.87 -1.92
CA GLY A 167 10.63 -11.01 -1.56
C GLY A 167 9.23 -10.99 -2.20
N LEU A 168 8.40 -11.93 -1.77
CA LEU A 168 7.11 -12.22 -2.38
C LEU A 168 5.96 -11.40 -1.77
N VAL A 169 5.38 -10.49 -2.54
CA VAL A 169 4.16 -9.75 -2.18
C VAL A 169 2.93 -10.48 -2.76
N TRP A 170 1.94 -10.75 -1.92
CA TRP A 170 0.73 -11.48 -2.34
C TRP A 170 -0.48 -11.18 -1.44
N GLY A 171 -1.63 -11.81 -1.72
CA GLY A 171 -2.84 -11.64 -0.93
C GLY A 171 -3.48 -10.26 -1.14
N VAL A 172 -3.95 -9.64 -0.05
CA VAL A 172 -4.51 -8.28 -0.08
C VAL A 172 -3.46 -7.28 -0.57
N THR A 173 -2.24 -7.32 -0.05
CA THR A 173 -1.14 -6.46 -0.50
C THR A 173 -0.83 -6.68 -1.99
N GLY A 174 -0.91 -7.92 -2.45
CA GLY A 174 -0.78 -8.25 -3.88
C GLY A 174 -1.86 -7.61 -4.75
N GLN A 175 -3.12 -7.59 -4.29
CA GLN A 175 -4.21 -6.90 -4.98
C GLN A 175 -3.97 -5.38 -5.02
N ILE A 176 -3.58 -4.77 -3.90
CA ILE A 176 -3.28 -3.33 -3.84
C ILE A 176 -2.12 -2.97 -4.76
N THR A 177 -1.07 -3.80 -4.78
CA THR A 177 0.09 -3.64 -5.67
C THR A 177 -0.31 -3.74 -7.14
N TYR A 178 -1.22 -4.67 -7.49
CA TYR A 178 -1.77 -4.74 -8.83
C TYR A 178 -2.57 -3.48 -9.18
N ASN A 179 -3.48 -3.03 -8.31
CA ASN A 179 -4.27 -1.82 -8.52
C ASN A 179 -3.36 -0.59 -8.72
N LEU A 180 -2.27 -0.49 -7.96
CA LEU A 180 -1.26 0.56 -8.13
C LEU A 180 -0.62 0.48 -9.52
N ARG A 181 -0.23 -0.72 -9.97
CA ARG A 181 0.35 -0.88 -11.32
C ARG A 181 -0.61 -0.42 -12.40
N GLU A 182 -1.87 -0.87 -12.34
CA GLU A 182 -2.88 -0.50 -13.35
C GLU A 182 -3.18 1.00 -13.33
N ALA A 183 -3.21 1.62 -12.14
CA ALA A 183 -3.34 3.07 -11.99
C ALA A 183 -2.16 3.85 -12.59
N LEU A 184 -1.01 3.21 -12.70
CA LEU A 184 0.22 3.80 -13.21
C LEU A 184 0.58 3.30 -14.62
N LEU A 185 -0.29 2.61 -15.35
CA LEU A 185 -0.12 2.24 -16.76
C LEU A 185 -0.79 3.26 -17.69
#